data_AF-A0A2W1AR52-F1
#
_entry.id   AF-A0A2W1AR52-F1
#
_cell.length_a   1.000
_cell.length_b   1.000
_cell.length_c   1.000
_cell.angle_alpha   90.00
_cell.angle_beta   90.00
_cell.angle_gamma   90.00
#
_symmetry.space_group_name_H-M   'P 1'
#
loop_
_entity.id
_entity.type
_entity.pdbx_description
1 polymer ?
#
loop_
_entity_poly.entity_id
_entity_poly.type
_entity_poly.pdbx_seq_one_letter_code
_entity_poly.pdbx_strand_id
1 'polypeptide(L)' 'MNNPLDVLGARTAEAVDHPTGPDVGERLPHITLPDQTGTLVNIEEARGEGRALVVFHRSLRW' A
#
# COMPACT_ATOMS: atom_id res chain seq x y z
N MET A 1 3.78 -40.05 -5.06
CA MET A 1 4.53 -39.88 -3.80
C MET A 1 4.68 -38.38 -3.61
N ASN A 2 3.89 -37.77 -2.71
CA ASN A 2 3.87 -36.31 -2.56
C ASN A 2 5.01 -35.91 -1.62
N ASN A 3 5.76 -34.89 -1.99
CA ASN A 3 6.93 -34.43 -1.26
C ASN A 3 6.48 -33.74 0.05
N PRO A 4 6.92 -34.20 1.24
CA PRO A 4 6.48 -33.63 2.52
C PRO A 4 6.97 -32.19 2.78
N LEU A 5 7.81 -31.63 1.90
CA LEU A 5 8.28 -30.24 1.98
C LEU A 5 7.29 -29.22 1.40
N ASP A 6 6.23 -29.63 0.69
CA ASP A 6 5.23 -28.72 0.13
C ASP A 6 4.30 -28.11 1.21
N VAL A 7 4.39 -28.57 2.47
CA VAL A 7 3.47 -28.21 3.57
C VAL A 7 3.99 -27.07 4.46
N LEU A 8 5.25 -26.61 4.30
CA LEU A 8 5.92 -25.73 5.28
C LEU A 8 6.06 -24.25 4.90
N GLY A 9 5.41 -23.78 3.83
CA GLY A 9 5.64 -22.40 3.37
C GLY A 9 4.50 -21.72 2.64
N ALA A 10 3.34 -22.36 2.52
CA ALA A 10 2.18 -21.67 2.00
C ALA A 10 1.74 -20.64 3.04
N ARG A 11 2.23 -19.40 2.88
CA ARG A 11 1.45 -18.23 3.26
C ARG A 11 0.15 -18.36 2.48
N THR A 12 -0.84 -19.01 3.06
CA THR A 12 -2.23 -18.78 2.67
C THR A 12 -2.49 -17.34 3.10
N ALA A 13 -2.01 -16.39 2.30
CA ALA A 13 -2.80 -15.21 2.08
C ALA A 13 -4.10 -15.81 1.57
N GLU A 14 -5.15 -15.76 2.39
CA GLU A 14 -6.49 -15.82 1.82
C GLU A 14 -6.44 -14.86 0.63
N ALA A 15 -6.82 -15.33 -0.55
CA ALA A 15 -6.91 -14.52 -1.75
C ALA A 15 -8.07 -13.53 -1.58
N VAL A 16 -8.03 -12.73 -0.53
CA VAL A 16 -8.78 -11.52 -0.37
C VAL A 16 -8.09 -10.53 -1.27
N ASP A 17 -8.82 -10.02 -2.24
CA ASP A 17 -8.34 -8.99 -3.13
C ASP A 17 -7.90 -7.79 -2.28
N HIS A 18 -6.61 -7.47 -2.29
CA HIS A 18 -6.04 -6.31 -1.60
C HIS A 18 -5.67 -5.29 -2.67
N PRO A 19 -6.63 -4.51 -3.19
CA PRO A 19 -6.33 -3.49 -4.18
C PRO A 19 -5.24 -2.55 -3.63
N THR A 20 -4.19 -2.37 -4.43
CA THR A 20 -3.02 -1.56 -4.04
C THR A 20 -3.24 -0.07 -4.26
N GLY A 21 -4.40 0.31 -4.77
CA GLY A 21 -4.80 1.68 -5.08
C GLY A 21 -6.04 1.72 -5.96
N PRO A 22 -6.48 2.93 -6.35
CA PRO A 22 -7.55 3.14 -7.33
C PRO A 22 -7.13 2.65 -8.73
N ASP A 23 -8.11 2.35 -9.58
CA ASP A 23 -7.86 1.97 -10.97
C ASP A 23 -7.32 3.15 -11.80
N VAL A 24 -6.73 2.85 -12.97
CA VAL A 24 -6.26 3.90 -13.89
C VAL A 24 -7.44 4.76 -14.36
N GLY A 25 -7.36 6.06 -14.08
CA GLY A 25 -8.40 7.04 -14.39
C GLY A 25 -9.35 7.31 -13.23
N GLU A 26 -9.34 6.49 -12.18
CA GLU A 26 -10.04 6.79 -10.94
C GLU A 26 -9.29 7.84 -10.12
N ARG A 27 -10.06 8.58 -9.33
CA ARG A 27 -9.52 9.63 -8.45
C ARG A 27 -8.86 8.99 -7.24
N LEU A 28 -7.64 9.43 -6.91
CA LEU A 28 -7.00 9.13 -5.64
C LEU A 28 -7.88 9.61 -4.48
N PRO A 29 -8.10 8.81 -3.42
CA PRO A 29 -8.83 9.27 -2.24
C PRO A 29 -8.19 10.52 -1.62
N HIS A 30 -9.00 11.31 -0.91
CA HIS A 30 -8.50 12.40 -0.09
C HIS A 30 -7.65 11.82 1.05
N ILE A 31 -6.33 12.08 1.02
CA ILE A 31 -5.38 11.54 1.99
C ILE A 31 -4.71 12.70 2.72
N THR A 32 -4.92 12.73 4.03
CA THR A 32 -4.21 13.60 4.97
C THR A 32 -3.55 12.75 6.04
N LEU A 33 -2.21 12.70 6.05
CA LEU A 33 -1.43 11.89 6.98
C LEU A 33 -0.27 12.70 7.56
N PRO A 34 0.20 12.39 8.78
CA PRO A 34 1.41 12.99 9.31
C PRO A 34 2.63 12.56 8.50
N ASP A 35 3.54 13.50 8.27
CA ASP A 35 4.89 13.21 7.78
C ASP A 35 5.79 12.66 8.89
N GLN A 36 7.08 12.45 8.60
CA GLN A 36 8.06 11.91 9.54
C GLN A 36 8.30 12.79 10.79
N THR A 37 7.87 14.05 10.76
CA THR A 37 7.96 14.99 11.88
C THR A 37 6.64 15.14 12.63
N GLY A 38 5.57 14.50 12.16
CA GLY A 38 4.23 14.61 12.73
C GLY A 38 3.40 15.76 12.15
N THR A 39 3.92 16.51 11.16
CA THR A 39 3.14 17.55 10.48
C THR A 39 2.13 16.91 9.54
N LEU A 40 0.86 17.29 9.66
CA LEU A 40 -0.18 16.80 8.75
C LEU A 40 0.04 17.34 7.33
N VAL A 41 0.04 16.43 6.36
CA VAL A 41 0.19 16.74 4.94
C VAL A 41 -1.03 16.22 4.19
N ASN A 42 -1.69 17.11 3.44
CA ASN A 42 -2.67 16.75 2.43
C ASN A 42 -1.95 16.52 1.09
N ILE A 43 -2.12 15.33 0.49
CA ILE A 43 -1.39 14.96 -0.73
C ILE A 43 -1.78 15.83 -1.94
N GLU A 44 -3.05 16.24 -2.04
CA GLU A 44 -3.52 17.06 -3.17
C GLU A 44 -2.89 18.44 -3.14
N GLU A 45 -2.80 19.05 -1.96
CA GLU A 45 -2.16 20.35 -1.74
C GLU A 45 -0.65 20.25 -1.93
N ALA A 46 -0.02 19.21 -1.36
CA ALA A 46 1.43 19.01 -1.43
C ALA A 46 1.93 18.76 -2.86
N ARG A 47 1.12 18.10 -3.70
CA ARG A 47 1.44 17.91 -5.13
C ARG A 47 1.35 19.22 -5.92
N GLY A 48 0.45 20.13 -5.53
CA GLY A 48 0.12 21.32 -6.30
C GLY A 48 -0.26 20.98 -7.74
N GLU A 49 0.35 21.68 -8.70
CA GLU A 49 0.15 21.43 -10.14
C GLU A 49 0.98 20.25 -10.69
N GLY A 50 1.90 19.70 -9.89
CA GLY A 50 2.85 18.64 -10.28
C GLY A 50 2.23 17.24 -10.36
N ARG A 51 3.04 16.19 -10.55
CA ARG A 51 2.57 14.79 -10.43
C ARG A 51 2.97 14.23 -9.07
N ALA A 52 2.23 13.25 -8.55
CA ALA A 52 2.55 12.56 -7.31
C ALA A 52 2.76 11.06 -7.55
N LEU A 53 3.63 10.46 -6.74
CA LEU A 53 3.78 9.01 -6.61
C LEU A 53 3.38 8.63 -5.19
N VAL A 54 2.44 7.71 -5.05
CA VAL A 54 1.99 7.18 -3.76
C VAL A 54 2.46 5.74 -3.65
N VAL A 55 3.20 5.41 -2.60
CA VAL A 55 3.73 4.06 -2.36
C VAL A 55 3.19 3.55 -1.03
N PHE A 56 2.34 2.53 -1.08
CA PHE A 56 1.96 1.78 0.11
C PHE A 56 3.04 0.74 0.39
N HIS A 57 3.62 0.79 1.58
CA HIS A 57 4.52 -0.25 2.03
C HIS A 57 4.15 -0.67 3.46
N ARG A 58 4.25 -1.97 3.73
CA ARG A 58 4.17 -2.50 5.09
C ARG A 58 5.58 -2.61 5.63
N SER A 59 5.90 -1.87 6.68
CA SER A 59 7.14 -2.10 7.42
C SER A 59 7.05 -3.41 8.20
N LEU A 60 8.13 -4.18 8.20
CA LEU A 60 8.27 -5.29 9.14
C LEU A 60 8.83 -4.71 10.44
N ARG A 61 8.08 -4.85 11.53
CA ARG A 61 8.66 -4.75 12.87
C ARG A 61 9.37 -6.07 13.15
N TRP A 62 10.66 -5.99 13.44
CA TRP A 62 11.44 -7.07 14.02
C TRP A 62 11.33 -7.00 15.55
#